data_AF-N1P8G6-F1
#
_entry.id   AF-N1P8G6-F1
#
_cell.length_a   1.000
_cell.length_b   1.000
_cell.length_c   1.000
_cell.angle_alpha   90.00
_cell.angle_beta   90.00
_cell.angle_gamma   90.00
#
_symmetry.space_group_name_H-M   'P 1'
#
loop_
_entity.id
_entity.type
_entity.pdbx_description
1 polymer ?
#
loop_
_entity_poly.entity_id
_entity_poly.type
_entity_poly.pdbx_seq_one_letter_code
_entity_poly.pdbx_strand_id
1 'polypeptide(L)'
;MFDKVVEEESELQVRLLRRLCTFGISTPIKTVTTNADVKYYCALNQQKFELSAYYTEYLELFCRYYQMAVSLDVDIEGEFQNVIEECRIIYKSVPQEISAVNDEAKLVLERMVYKLAYTFEVQKAAKEKNVGLDYNGVILFSGIHYLETNQHLVKEMNITDAIYLYLRFTTPSLYSKVYYNVAVESVSRYWLWYAITTEPLEDVKKELKNLSVFVTKTLLHVLLQKNCIQVNQQLRMITFTLLTRLLCLIPEKVAFEFILDVLKTSPLPLAKTSVLCVFKDLSRRRISTKDNDSETDLIVEKLSKLKVNDSDKAQQSNIRHYIQLDSSKMKAVHDCCLQTIQDSFTADAKKSDILLLLTYLNIFIVLKKTWDEDLLKIVCSKIDSNLKSVEPDKLPKYKEIVDKNESLNDYFTGIK
;
A
#
# COMPACT_ATOMS: atom_id res chain seq x y z
N MET A 1 -16.83 21.76 50.22
CA MET A 1 -16.28 20.37 50.13
C MET A 1 -17.21 19.50 49.30
N PHE A 2 -18.52 19.50 49.58
CA PHE A 2 -19.52 18.78 48.78
C PHE A 2 -19.61 19.28 47.33
N ASP A 3 -19.64 20.61 47.11
CA ASP A 3 -19.71 21.20 45.76
C ASP A 3 -18.53 20.80 44.87
N LYS A 4 -17.33 20.67 45.46
CA LYS A 4 -16.12 20.23 44.75
C LYS A 4 -16.22 18.76 44.32
N VAL A 5 -16.80 17.90 45.17
CA VAL A 5 -17.02 16.49 44.84
C VAL A 5 -18.05 16.35 43.71
N VAL A 6 -19.11 17.15 43.75
CA VAL A 6 -20.15 17.16 42.70
C VAL A 6 -19.58 17.65 41.36
N GLU A 7 -18.73 18.68 41.38
CA GLU A 7 -18.05 19.19 40.19
C GLU A 7 -17.08 18.15 39.60
N GLU A 8 -16.25 17.52 40.45
CA GLU A 8 -15.34 16.44 40.04
C GLU A 8 -16.10 15.22 39.48
N GLU A 9 -17.25 14.86 40.07
CA GLU A 9 -18.10 13.78 39.58
C GLU A 9 -18.73 14.13 38.23
N SER A 10 -19.24 15.36 38.06
CA SER A 10 -19.81 15.83 36.80
C SER A 10 -18.77 15.81 35.69
N GLU A 11 -17.55 16.29 35.97
CA GLU A 11 -16.45 16.26 35.01
C GLU A 11 -16.07 14.82 34.63
N LEU A 12 -16.02 13.91 35.60
CA LEU A 12 -15.75 12.49 35.34
C LEU A 12 -16.84 11.85 34.48
N GLN A 13 -18.11 12.12 34.76
CA GLN A 13 -19.24 11.62 33.96
C GLN A 13 -19.14 12.10 32.51
N VAL A 14 -18.83 13.38 32.28
CA VAL A 14 -18.61 13.93 30.94
C VAL A 14 -17.45 13.21 30.24
N ARG A 15 -16.30 13.04 30.92
CA ARG A 15 -15.15 12.32 30.35
C ARG A 15 -15.49 10.88 29.99
N LEU A 16 -16.25 10.18 30.83
CA LEU A 16 -16.69 8.81 30.58
C LEU A 16 -17.64 8.72 29.39
N LEU A 17 -18.60 9.64 29.25
CA LEU A 17 -19.51 9.70 28.11
C LEU A 17 -18.75 9.98 26.80
N ARG A 18 -17.79 10.89 26.81
CA ARG A 18 -16.94 11.17 25.64
C ARG A 18 -16.07 9.97 25.25
N ARG A 19 -15.48 9.27 26.23
CA ARG A 19 -14.75 8.02 25.98
C ARG A 19 -15.69 6.93 25.48
N LEU A 20 -16.92 6.84 25.98
CA LEU A 20 -17.91 5.86 25.52
C LEU A 20 -18.22 6.05 24.03
N CYS A 21 -18.32 7.28 23.53
CA CYS A 21 -18.52 7.53 22.10
C CYS A 21 -17.35 7.02 21.26
N THR A 22 -16.13 7.39 21.62
CA THR A 22 -14.91 7.04 20.86
C THR A 22 -14.60 5.54 20.96
N PHE A 23 -14.72 4.94 22.13
CA PHE A 23 -14.53 3.50 22.33
C PHE A 23 -15.67 2.67 21.74
N GLY A 24 -16.90 3.16 21.87
CA GLY A 24 -18.13 2.51 21.41
C GLY A 24 -18.22 2.42 19.90
N ILE A 25 -17.63 3.37 19.17
CA ILE A 25 -17.46 3.22 17.72
C ILE A 25 -16.30 2.28 17.38
N SER A 26 -15.18 2.35 18.10
CA SER A 26 -13.94 1.68 17.66
C SER A 26 -13.87 0.18 17.94
N THR A 27 -14.54 -0.29 18.99
CA THR A 27 -14.43 -1.69 19.44
C THR A 27 -15.35 -2.66 18.70
N PRO A 28 -16.65 -2.37 18.52
CA PRO A 28 -17.56 -3.30 17.85
C PRO A 28 -17.26 -3.49 16.36
N ILE A 29 -16.67 -2.48 15.70
CA ILE A 29 -16.55 -2.43 14.24
C ILE A 29 -15.16 -2.86 13.74
N LYS A 30 -14.27 -3.37 14.61
CA LYS A 30 -12.88 -3.72 14.28
C LYS A 30 -12.71 -4.64 13.06
N THR A 31 -13.73 -5.41 12.70
CA THR A 31 -13.72 -6.35 11.57
C THR A 31 -14.42 -5.82 10.32
N VAL A 32 -15.06 -4.66 10.40
CA VAL A 32 -15.84 -4.05 9.31
C VAL A 32 -15.09 -2.83 8.77
N THR A 33 -15.02 -2.67 7.46
CA THR A 33 -14.42 -1.47 6.86
C THR A 33 -15.40 -0.29 6.88
N THR A 34 -14.89 0.93 7.08
CA THR A 34 -15.70 2.16 6.98
C THR A 34 -15.94 2.58 5.53
N ASN A 35 -15.17 2.04 4.57
CA ASN A 35 -15.18 2.44 3.15
C ASN A 35 -14.82 3.92 2.92
N ALA A 36 -14.18 4.60 3.88
CA ALA A 36 -13.73 5.99 3.68
C ALA A 36 -12.70 6.10 2.54
N ASP A 37 -11.76 5.16 2.48
CA ASP A 37 -10.78 5.05 1.40
C ASP A 37 -11.44 4.75 0.05
N VAL A 38 -12.47 3.89 0.04
CA VAL A 38 -13.22 3.57 -1.18
C VAL A 38 -14.01 4.78 -1.68
N LYS A 39 -14.74 5.49 -0.80
CA LYS A 39 -15.49 6.70 -1.16
C LYS A 39 -14.56 7.75 -1.75
N TYR A 40 -13.43 8.00 -1.09
CA TYR A 40 -12.46 8.99 -1.55
C TYR A 40 -11.85 8.59 -2.90
N TYR A 41 -11.47 7.32 -3.08
CA TYR A 41 -10.98 6.81 -4.36
C TYR A 41 -12.04 6.95 -5.48
N CYS A 42 -13.30 6.63 -5.21
CA CYS A 42 -14.37 6.81 -6.19
C CYS A 42 -14.55 8.29 -6.55
N ALA A 43 -14.52 9.20 -5.57
CA ALA A 43 -14.62 10.64 -5.79
C ALA A 43 -13.48 11.16 -6.67
N LEU A 44 -12.24 10.73 -6.40
CA LEU A 44 -11.08 11.03 -7.23
C LEU A 44 -11.31 10.60 -8.69
N ASN A 45 -11.82 9.37 -8.90
CA ASN A 45 -12.02 8.77 -10.22
C ASN A 45 -13.33 9.17 -10.91
N GLN A 46 -14.11 10.09 -10.35
CA GLN A 46 -15.45 10.45 -10.85
C GLN A 46 -16.36 9.22 -11.02
N GLN A 47 -16.15 8.21 -10.17
CA GLN A 47 -16.96 7.00 -10.12
C GLN A 47 -18.04 7.17 -9.05
N LYS A 48 -19.22 6.63 -9.32
CA LYS A 48 -20.28 6.60 -8.32
C LYS A 48 -19.86 5.69 -7.18
N PHE A 49 -19.91 6.21 -5.96
CA PHE A 49 -19.76 5.41 -4.75
C PHE A 49 -21.10 4.78 -4.41
N GLU A 50 -21.14 3.44 -4.38
CA GLU A 50 -22.33 2.67 -4.04
C GLU A 50 -22.00 1.74 -2.88
N LEU A 51 -22.80 1.82 -1.83
CA LEU A 51 -22.74 0.91 -0.69
C LEU A 51 -23.84 -0.15 -0.84
N SER A 52 -23.54 -1.37 -0.41
CA SER A 52 -24.58 -2.37 -0.21
C SER A 52 -25.48 -1.96 0.96
N ALA A 53 -26.72 -2.47 1.00
CA ALA A 53 -27.67 -2.19 2.08
C ALA A 53 -27.05 -2.42 3.47
N TYR A 54 -26.28 -3.50 3.61
CA TYR A 54 -25.51 -3.80 4.82
C TYR A 54 -24.59 -2.63 5.23
N TYR A 55 -23.75 -2.11 4.32
CA TYR A 55 -22.85 -1.02 4.68
C TYR A 55 -23.55 0.32 4.88
N THR A 56 -24.71 0.53 4.25
CA THR A 56 -25.53 1.74 4.47
C THR A 56 -26.05 1.80 5.91
N GLU A 57 -26.59 0.69 6.45
CA GLU A 57 -27.07 0.63 7.84
C GLU A 57 -25.93 0.87 8.85
N TYR A 58 -24.75 0.30 8.60
CA TYR A 58 -23.57 0.55 9.44
C TYR A 58 -23.12 2.02 9.38
N LEU A 59 -23.14 2.63 8.20
CA LEU A 59 -22.78 4.04 8.05
C LEU A 59 -23.72 4.94 8.86
N GLU A 60 -25.03 4.69 8.82
CA GLU A 60 -25.99 5.44 9.63
C GLU A 60 -25.69 5.34 11.13
N LEU A 61 -25.34 4.14 11.61
CA LEU A 61 -24.91 3.94 12.99
C LEU A 61 -23.64 4.74 13.31
N PHE A 62 -22.66 4.73 12.42
CA PHE A 62 -21.40 5.46 12.59
C PHE A 62 -21.63 6.97 12.70
N CYS A 63 -22.48 7.53 11.82
CA CYS A 63 -22.85 8.94 11.85
C CYS A 63 -23.57 9.31 13.15
N ARG A 64 -24.44 8.44 13.70
CA ARG A 64 -25.07 8.69 15.01
C ARG A 64 -24.05 8.79 16.16
N TYR A 65 -23.05 7.92 16.18
CA TYR A 65 -21.96 8.01 17.16
C TYR A 65 -21.14 9.30 16.99
N TYR A 66 -20.90 9.71 15.74
CA TYR A 66 -20.22 10.97 15.43
C TYR A 66 -21.03 12.19 15.92
N GLN A 67 -22.31 12.26 15.58
CA GLN A 67 -23.23 13.30 16.04
C GLN A 67 -23.33 13.35 17.57
N MET A 68 -23.36 12.20 18.23
CA MET A 68 -23.33 12.11 19.70
C MET A 68 -22.02 12.67 20.28
N ALA A 69 -20.87 12.33 19.69
CA ALA A 69 -19.58 12.89 20.12
C ALA A 69 -19.55 14.42 19.96
N VAL A 70 -20.05 14.95 18.84
CA VAL A 70 -20.19 16.40 18.61
C VAL A 70 -21.12 17.04 19.65
N SER A 71 -22.26 16.40 19.98
CA SER A 71 -23.19 16.92 20.99
C SER A 71 -22.65 16.94 22.43
N LEU A 72 -21.58 16.17 22.69
CA LEU A 72 -20.88 16.13 23.97
C LEU A 72 -19.65 17.05 23.99
N ASP A 73 -19.54 17.96 23.02
CA ASP A 73 -18.42 18.89 22.83
C ASP A 73 -17.06 18.16 22.77
N VAL A 74 -17.00 17.03 22.06
CA VAL A 74 -15.72 16.39 21.74
C VAL A 74 -15.06 17.19 20.62
N ASP A 75 -13.90 17.79 20.89
CA ASP A 75 -13.05 18.40 19.87
C ASP A 75 -12.33 17.32 19.05
N ILE A 76 -13.04 16.75 18.08
CA ILE A 76 -12.53 15.66 17.25
C ILE A 76 -11.32 16.11 16.42
N GLU A 77 -11.31 17.36 15.92
CA GLU A 77 -10.22 17.89 15.12
C GLU A 77 -8.95 18.09 15.96
N GLY A 78 -9.05 18.74 17.12
CA GLY A 78 -7.93 18.94 18.03
C GLY A 78 -7.35 17.61 18.53
N GLU A 79 -8.21 16.65 18.85
CA GLU A 79 -7.77 15.32 19.30
C GLU A 79 -7.13 14.51 18.16
N PHE A 80 -7.63 14.65 16.93
CA PHE A 80 -6.98 14.05 15.77
C PHE A 80 -5.58 14.62 15.52
N GLN A 81 -5.40 15.94 15.69
CA GLN A 81 -4.07 16.58 15.63
C GLN A 81 -3.14 16.07 16.74
N ASN A 82 -3.64 15.89 17.97
CA ASN A 82 -2.86 15.27 19.05
C ASN A 82 -2.39 13.86 18.69
N VAL A 83 -3.23 13.07 18.02
CA VAL A 83 -2.85 11.73 17.55
C VAL A 83 -1.73 11.81 16.50
N ILE A 84 -1.78 12.78 15.58
CA ILE A 84 -0.72 13.00 14.59
C ILE A 84 0.61 13.39 15.27
N GLU A 85 0.59 14.31 16.22
CA GLU A 85 1.80 14.69 16.96
C GLU A 85 2.41 13.49 17.69
N GLU A 86 1.58 12.64 18.29
CA GLU A 86 2.05 11.41 18.93
C GLU A 86 2.62 10.42 17.91
N CYS A 87 2.05 10.32 16.70
CA CYS A 87 2.62 9.54 15.60
C CYS A 87 4.03 10.05 15.24
N ARG A 88 4.22 11.37 15.14
CA ARG A 88 5.54 11.97 14.87
C ARG A 88 6.56 11.58 15.93
N ILE A 89 6.17 11.62 17.22
CA ILE A 89 7.06 11.25 18.34
C ILE A 89 7.53 9.80 18.21
N ILE A 90 6.65 8.87 17.81
CA ILE A 90 6.98 7.44 17.68
C ILE A 90 8.08 7.21 16.64
N TYR A 91 8.05 7.95 15.52
CA TYR A 91 8.95 7.72 14.38
C TYR A 91 10.08 8.74 14.23
N LYS A 92 10.09 9.83 15.00
CA LYS A 92 11.10 10.90 14.94
C LYS A 92 12.54 10.40 15.14
N SER A 93 12.73 9.34 15.92
CA SER A 93 14.04 8.77 16.24
C SER A 93 14.54 7.76 15.20
N VAL A 94 13.76 7.47 14.15
CA VAL A 94 14.19 6.52 13.12
C VAL A 94 15.30 7.16 12.28
N PRO A 95 16.51 6.57 12.26
CA PRO A 95 17.63 7.13 11.53
C PRO A 95 17.41 7.15 10.00
N GLN A 96 18.12 8.05 9.33
CA GLN A 96 18.28 8.01 7.87
C GLN A 96 19.24 6.89 7.47
N GLU A 97 19.09 6.32 6.27
CA GLU A 97 19.89 5.16 5.82
C GLU A 97 21.41 5.42 5.89
N ILE A 98 21.83 6.66 5.61
CA ILE A 98 23.23 7.12 5.62
C ILE A 98 23.91 6.92 6.99
N SER A 99 23.14 6.83 8.07
CA SER A 99 23.67 6.65 9.42
C SER A 99 23.83 5.20 9.86
N ALA A 100 23.45 4.21 9.04
CA ALA A 100 23.66 2.80 9.35
C ALA A 100 25.12 2.39 9.05
N VAL A 101 25.85 2.00 10.10
CA VAL A 101 27.29 1.75 10.07
C VAL A 101 27.66 0.44 9.35
N ASN A 102 26.75 -0.55 9.31
CA ASN A 102 26.93 -1.84 8.62
C ASN A 102 25.58 -2.50 8.24
N ASP A 103 25.63 -3.60 7.49
CA ASP A 103 24.42 -4.31 6.99
C ASP A 103 23.61 -4.98 8.11
N GLU A 104 24.25 -5.45 9.17
CA GLU A 104 23.56 -6.01 10.34
C GLU A 104 22.72 -4.94 11.07
N ALA A 105 23.28 -3.74 11.23
CA ALA A 105 22.56 -2.61 11.81
C ALA A 105 21.36 -2.22 10.94
N LYS A 106 21.49 -2.26 9.60
CA LYS A 106 20.35 -2.03 8.70
C LYS A 106 19.22 -3.02 8.96
N LEU A 107 19.52 -4.32 9.07
CA LEU A 107 18.51 -5.34 9.35
C LEU A 107 17.83 -5.16 10.73
N VAL A 108 18.60 -4.74 11.74
CA VAL A 108 18.04 -4.44 13.07
C VAL A 108 17.10 -3.23 13.01
N LEU A 109 17.50 -2.17 12.30
CA LEU A 109 16.70 -0.97 12.12
C LEU A 109 15.41 -1.26 11.34
N GLU A 110 15.49 -2.02 10.24
CA GLU A 110 14.32 -2.46 9.48
C GLU A 110 13.30 -3.19 10.37
N ARG A 111 13.76 -4.14 11.20
CA ARG A 111 12.89 -4.87 12.13
C ARG A 111 12.36 -4.01 13.26
N MET A 112 13.12 -3.01 13.70
CA MET A 112 12.74 -2.11 14.77
C MET A 112 11.51 -1.28 14.38
N VAL A 113 11.46 -0.75 13.15
CA VAL A 113 10.35 0.11 12.69
C VAL A 113 8.99 -0.59 12.80
N TYR A 114 8.92 -1.90 12.52
CA TYR A 114 7.68 -2.68 12.69
C TYR A 114 7.21 -2.71 14.16
N LYS A 115 8.14 -2.76 15.12
CA LYS A 115 7.84 -2.89 16.56
C LYS A 115 7.51 -1.57 17.26
N LEU A 116 7.92 -0.43 16.72
CA LEU A 116 7.82 0.87 17.38
C LEU A 116 6.42 1.16 17.93
N ALA A 117 5.41 1.12 17.07
CA ALA A 117 4.03 1.39 17.46
C ALA A 117 3.51 0.38 18.49
N TYR A 118 3.81 -0.91 18.33
CA TYR A 118 3.41 -1.94 19.30
C TYR A 118 4.02 -1.69 20.68
N THR A 119 5.33 -1.43 20.75
CA THR A 119 6.01 -1.15 22.00
C THR A 119 5.48 0.14 22.64
N PHE A 120 5.21 1.16 21.84
CA PHE A 120 4.61 2.40 22.31
C PHE A 120 3.22 2.16 22.93
N GLU A 121 2.33 1.45 22.25
CA GLU A 121 0.98 1.15 22.74
C GLU A 121 1.01 0.32 24.03
N VAL A 122 1.90 -0.66 24.14
CA VAL A 122 2.07 -1.45 25.39
C VAL A 122 2.57 -0.57 26.54
N GLN A 123 3.54 0.31 26.28
CA GLN A 123 4.05 1.23 27.29
C GLN A 123 3.00 2.26 27.72
N LYS A 124 2.19 2.73 26.78
CA LYS A 124 1.09 3.67 27.03
C LYS A 124 0.02 3.02 27.89
N ALA A 125 -0.45 1.83 27.53
CA ALA A 125 -1.42 1.07 28.31
C ALA A 125 -0.94 0.78 29.74
N ALA A 126 0.34 0.46 29.92
CA ALA A 126 0.92 0.22 31.26
C ALA A 126 1.01 1.48 32.13
N LYS A 127 0.99 2.68 31.53
CA LYS A 127 1.12 3.98 32.21
C LYS A 127 -0.18 4.79 32.24
N GLU A 128 -1.28 4.28 31.69
CA GLU A 128 -2.55 5.00 31.60
C GLU A 128 -3.13 5.21 33.01
N LYS A 129 -3.24 6.48 33.42
CA LYS A 129 -3.79 6.89 34.72
C LYS A 129 -5.09 7.68 34.60
N ASN A 130 -5.42 8.14 33.41
CA ASN A 130 -6.54 9.04 33.15
C ASN A 130 -7.46 8.44 32.09
N VAL A 131 -8.75 8.69 32.23
CA VAL A 131 -9.78 8.32 31.25
C VAL A 131 -9.73 9.33 30.09
N GLY A 132 -8.83 9.08 29.13
CA GLY A 132 -8.76 9.83 27.87
C GLY A 132 -9.74 9.32 26.81
N LEU A 133 -9.84 10.01 25.69
CA LEU A 133 -10.56 9.50 24.53
C LEU A 133 -9.86 8.28 23.94
N ASP A 134 -10.63 7.38 23.31
CA ASP A 134 -10.06 6.26 22.58
C ASP A 134 -9.55 6.72 21.21
N TYR A 135 -8.25 6.56 20.96
CA TYR A 135 -7.61 7.07 19.75
C TYR A 135 -8.08 6.38 18.49
N ASN A 136 -8.41 5.08 18.55
CA ASN A 136 -9.02 4.40 17.41
C ASN A 136 -10.35 5.08 17.04
N GLY A 137 -11.16 5.45 18.04
CA GLY A 137 -12.39 6.20 17.87
C GLY A 137 -12.18 7.58 17.24
N VAL A 138 -11.18 8.33 17.71
CA VAL A 138 -10.82 9.63 17.13
C VAL A 138 -10.44 9.51 15.65
N ILE A 139 -9.60 8.52 15.30
CA ILE A 139 -9.26 8.25 13.91
C ILE A 139 -10.51 7.88 13.10
N LEU A 140 -11.38 7.02 13.62
CA LEU A 140 -12.61 6.66 12.92
C LEU A 140 -13.52 7.86 12.67
N PHE A 141 -13.68 8.73 13.66
CA PHE A 141 -14.45 9.96 13.50
C PHE A 141 -13.89 10.90 12.43
N SER A 142 -12.57 10.93 12.21
CA SER A 142 -11.99 11.69 11.10
C SER A 142 -12.45 11.19 9.72
N GLY A 143 -12.63 9.87 9.57
CA GLY A 143 -13.16 9.27 8.34
C GLY A 143 -14.68 9.39 8.24
N ILE A 144 -15.39 9.22 9.36
CA ILE A 144 -16.86 9.35 9.42
C ILE A 144 -17.28 10.77 9.09
N HIS A 145 -16.56 11.78 9.57
CA HIS A 145 -16.78 13.18 9.19
C HIS A 145 -16.81 13.33 7.67
N TYR A 146 -15.82 12.79 6.95
CA TYR A 146 -15.82 12.81 5.48
C TYR A 146 -16.96 12.00 4.84
N LEU A 147 -17.32 10.87 5.44
CA LEU A 147 -18.44 10.06 4.97
C LEU A 147 -19.78 10.82 5.11
N GLU A 148 -19.96 11.59 6.17
CA GLU A 148 -21.19 12.32 6.50
C GLU A 148 -21.28 13.69 5.81
N THR A 149 -20.22 14.50 5.86
CA THR A 149 -20.24 15.91 5.41
C THR A 149 -19.70 16.11 4.00
N ASN A 150 -19.00 15.11 3.44
CA ASN A 150 -18.14 15.25 2.26
C ASN A 150 -17.01 16.29 2.42
N GLN A 151 -16.68 16.68 3.65
CA GLN A 151 -15.57 17.57 3.96
C GLN A 151 -14.48 16.81 4.72
N HIS A 152 -13.24 17.24 4.56
CA HIS A 152 -12.11 16.65 5.29
C HIS A 152 -12.04 17.26 6.68
N LEU A 153 -11.81 16.43 7.70
CA LEU A 153 -11.75 16.90 9.09
C LEU A 153 -10.65 17.97 9.27
N VAL A 154 -9.48 17.73 8.67
CA VAL A 154 -8.37 18.69 8.64
C VAL A 154 -8.11 19.10 7.20
N LYS A 155 -7.77 20.38 7.00
CA LYS A 155 -7.49 20.95 5.68
C LYS A 155 -6.14 20.49 5.12
N GLU A 156 -5.16 20.32 5.99
CA GLU A 156 -3.80 19.97 5.62
C GLU A 156 -3.39 18.69 6.34
N MET A 157 -2.80 17.77 5.57
CA MET A 157 -2.21 16.53 6.05
C MET A 157 -1.03 16.25 5.13
N ASN A 158 0.18 16.28 5.66
CA ASN A 158 1.35 15.95 4.86
C ASN A 158 1.49 14.42 4.72
N ILE A 159 2.20 14.00 3.66
CA ILE A 159 2.42 12.57 3.39
C ILE A 159 3.19 11.87 4.50
N THR A 160 4.14 12.55 5.15
CA THR A 160 4.92 11.97 6.25
C THR A 160 4.04 11.57 7.43
N ASP A 161 3.12 12.43 7.83
CA ASP A 161 2.17 12.23 8.92
C ASP A 161 1.15 11.15 8.57
N ALA A 162 0.65 11.14 7.32
CA ALA A 162 -0.24 10.09 6.85
C ALA A 162 0.44 8.70 6.89
N ILE A 163 1.75 8.63 6.58
CA ILE A 163 2.55 7.41 6.67
C ILE A 163 2.72 6.98 8.12
N TYR A 164 3.09 7.90 9.02
CA TYR A 164 3.22 7.58 10.44
C TYR A 164 1.90 7.14 11.06
N LEU A 165 0.80 7.80 10.70
CA LEU A 165 -0.54 7.41 11.11
C LEU A 165 -0.88 6.00 10.63
N TYR A 166 -0.67 5.70 9.35
CA TYR A 166 -0.91 4.37 8.81
C TYR A 166 -0.09 3.31 9.53
N LEU A 167 1.22 3.51 9.68
CA LEU A 167 2.08 2.54 10.36
C LEU A 167 1.68 2.34 11.81
N ARG A 168 1.39 3.43 12.54
CA ARG A 168 0.97 3.38 13.94
C ARG A 168 -0.20 2.44 14.17
N PHE A 169 -1.23 2.52 13.34
CA PHE A 169 -2.47 1.77 13.54
C PHE A 169 -2.52 0.43 12.80
N THR A 170 -1.52 0.10 11.97
CA THR A 170 -1.49 -1.15 11.20
C THR A 170 -0.45 -2.14 11.73
N THR A 171 0.75 -1.69 12.09
CA THR A 171 1.85 -2.60 12.48
C THR A 171 1.63 -3.32 13.82
N PRO A 172 0.95 -2.77 14.85
CA PRO A 172 0.75 -3.51 16.10
C PRO A 172 -0.02 -4.81 15.92
N SER A 173 -0.92 -4.87 14.94
CA SER A 173 -1.69 -6.07 14.60
C SER A 173 -0.84 -7.25 14.10
N LEU A 174 0.40 -6.98 13.66
CA LEU A 174 1.36 -8.01 13.27
C LEU A 174 1.92 -8.78 14.47
N TYR A 175 1.86 -8.19 15.67
CA TYR A 175 2.35 -8.78 16.92
C TYR A 175 1.22 -9.28 17.82
N SER A 176 0.06 -8.62 17.79
CA SER A 176 -1.10 -9.05 18.59
C SER A 176 -2.42 -8.74 17.88
N LYS A 177 -3.29 -9.75 17.81
CA LYS A 177 -4.64 -9.64 17.24
C LYS A 177 -5.53 -8.63 17.97
N VAL A 178 -5.20 -8.26 19.21
CA VAL A 178 -5.97 -7.27 20.00
C VAL A 178 -6.00 -5.90 19.33
N TYR A 179 -4.92 -5.56 18.61
CA TYR A 179 -4.78 -4.30 17.88
C TYR A 179 -5.28 -4.38 16.42
N TYR A 180 -5.86 -5.51 16.01
CA TYR A 180 -6.45 -5.63 14.68
C TYR A 180 -7.70 -4.76 14.58
N ASN A 181 -7.72 -3.80 13.64
CA ASN A 181 -8.86 -2.92 13.41
C ASN A 181 -8.95 -2.46 11.94
N VAL A 182 -9.69 -3.21 11.12
CA VAL A 182 -9.89 -2.95 9.68
C VAL A 182 -10.51 -1.58 9.42
N ALA A 183 -11.39 -1.12 10.32
CA ALA A 183 -12.05 0.17 10.22
C ALA A 183 -11.02 1.31 10.30
N VAL A 184 -10.15 1.27 11.31
CA VAL A 184 -9.08 2.27 11.48
C VAL A 184 -8.05 2.18 10.36
N GLU A 185 -7.71 0.97 9.91
CA GLU A 185 -6.82 0.79 8.75
C GLU A 185 -7.42 1.42 7.47
N SER A 186 -8.73 1.33 7.26
CA SER A 186 -9.43 1.95 6.13
C SER A 186 -9.38 3.47 6.20
N VAL A 187 -9.63 4.07 7.37
CA VAL A 187 -9.50 5.53 7.53
C VAL A 187 -8.04 6.00 7.41
N SER A 188 -7.08 5.21 7.90
CA SER A 188 -5.66 5.53 7.74
C SER A 188 -5.21 5.48 6.27
N ARG A 189 -5.71 4.52 5.47
CA ARG A 189 -5.49 4.52 4.01
C ARG A 189 -6.17 5.69 3.31
N TYR A 190 -7.33 6.12 3.78
CA TYR A 190 -7.98 7.33 3.28
C TYR A 190 -7.07 8.55 3.47
N TRP A 191 -6.45 8.71 4.64
CA TRP A 191 -5.50 9.81 4.87
C TRP A 191 -4.24 9.73 4.01
N LEU A 192 -3.74 8.52 3.72
CA LEU A 192 -2.68 8.33 2.72
C LEU A 192 -3.11 8.80 1.33
N TRP A 193 -4.31 8.43 0.88
CA TRP A 193 -4.85 8.90 -0.39
C TRP A 193 -5.02 10.42 -0.42
N TYR A 194 -5.53 10.99 0.67
CA TYR A 194 -5.71 12.43 0.80
C TYR A 194 -4.39 13.17 0.62
N ALA A 195 -3.37 12.84 1.43
CA ALA A 195 -2.07 13.50 1.39
C ALA A 195 -1.43 13.47 -0.02
N ILE A 196 -1.42 12.32 -0.71
CA ILE A 196 -0.81 12.22 -2.05
C ILE A 196 -1.60 12.93 -3.16
N THR A 197 -2.82 13.42 -2.90
CA THR A 197 -3.68 14.03 -3.93
C THR A 197 -4.02 15.49 -3.68
N THR A 198 -3.86 15.99 -2.45
CA THR A 198 -4.13 17.38 -2.12
C THR A 198 -2.87 18.25 -2.05
N GLU A 199 -1.72 17.65 -1.72
CA GLU A 199 -0.44 18.35 -1.73
C GLU A 199 0.14 18.49 -3.15
N PRO A 200 0.92 19.55 -3.42
CA PRO A 200 1.69 19.65 -4.65
C PRO A 200 2.64 18.46 -4.83
N LEU A 201 2.69 17.89 -6.03
CA LEU A 201 3.46 16.69 -6.35
C LEU A 201 4.95 16.79 -5.95
N GLU A 202 5.57 17.94 -6.16
CA GLU A 202 6.98 18.16 -5.85
C GLU A 202 7.25 18.22 -4.34
N ASP A 203 6.28 18.69 -3.55
CA ASP A 203 6.38 18.70 -2.09
C ASP A 203 6.28 17.27 -1.54
N VAL A 204 5.32 16.47 -2.05
CA VAL A 204 5.19 15.05 -1.69
C VAL A 204 6.46 14.27 -1.99
N LYS A 205 7.05 14.46 -3.19
CA LYS A 205 8.33 13.83 -3.55
C LYS A 205 9.47 14.27 -2.64
N LYS A 206 9.54 15.56 -2.31
CA LYS A 206 10.56 16.11 -1.43
C LYS A 206 10.45 15.53 -0.02
N GLU A 207 9.25 15.43 0.53
CA GLU A 207 8.99 14.79 1.82
C GLU A 207 9.39 13.32 1.81
N LEU A 208 8.93 12.55 0.84
CA LEU A 208 9.24 11.12 0.73
C LEU A 208 10.75 10.86 0.52
N LYS A 209 11.45 11.76 -0.16
CA LYS A 209 12.92 11.70 -0.29
C LYS A 209 13.63 11.96 1.04
N ASN A 210 13.06 12.81 1.89
CA ASN A 210 13.60 13.15 3.20
C ASN A 210 13.16 12.17 4.30
N LEU A 211 12.13 11.37 4.06
CA LEU A 211 11.68 10.33 4.97
C LEU A 211 12.71 9.21 5.07
N SER A 212 12.84 8.61 6.26
CA SER A 212 13.74 7.46 6.43
C SER A 212 13.37 6.32 5.47
N VAL A 213 14.38 5.78 4.79
CA VAL A 213 14.23 4.62 3.89
C VAL A 213 13.64 3.42 4.64
N PHE A 214 13.97 3.25 5.93
CA PHE A 214 13.41 2.18 6.76
C PHE A 214 11.89 2.33 6.94
N VAL A 215 11.41 3.54 7.25
CA VAL A 215 9.97 3.82 7.33
C VAL A 215 9.28 3.59 5.99
N THR A 216 9.89 4.07 4.90
CA THR A 216 9.35 3.92 3.55
C THR A 216 9.23 2.45 3.15
N LYS A 217 10.29 1.63 3.35
CA LYS A 217 10.25 0.19 3.07
C LYS A 217 9.22 -0.53 3.95
N THR A 218 9.13 -0.20 5.25
CA THR A 218 8.12 -0.77 6.14
C THR A 218 6.70 -0.46 5.67
N LEU A 219 6.41 0.80 5.28
CA LEU A 219 5.11 1.19 4.71
C LEU A 219 4.73 0.32 3.51
N LEU A 220 5.63 0.23 2.52
CA LEU A 220 5.37 -0.52 1.28
C LEU A 220 5.15 -2.01 1.56
N HIS A 221 5.96 -2.60 2.44
CA HIS A 221 5.80 -4.01 2.85
C HIS A 221 4.49 -4.26 3.60
N VAL A 222 4.13 -3.40 4.55
CA VAL A 222 2.89 -3.54 5.33
C VAL A 222 1.67 -3.41 4.42
N LEU A 223 1.65 -2.40 3.53
CA LEU A 223 0.60 -2.23 2.52
C LEU A 223 0.48 -3.48 1.64
N LEU A 224 1.59 -3.97 1.08
CA LEU A 224 1.61 -5.15 0.22
C LEU A 224 1.11 -6.40 0.94
N GLN A 225 1.63 -6.69 2.14
CA GLN A 225 1.29 -7.88 2.90
C GLN A 225 -0.19 -7.89 3.29
N LYS A 226 -0.70 -6.76 3.81
CA LYS A 226 -2.12 -6.60 4.16
C LYS A 226 -3.01 -6.72 2.94
N ASN A 227 -2.57 -6.20 1.79
CA ASN A 227 -3.35 -6.28 0.57
C ASN A 227 -3.40 -7.69 -0.03
N CYS A 228 -2.34 -8.48 0.14
CA CYS A 228 -2.31 -9.87 -0.33
C CYS A 228 -3.33 -10.78 0.37
N ILE A 229 -3.74 -10.44 1.60
CA ILE A 229 -4.77 -11.18 2.35
C ILE A 229 -6.16 -10.55 2.24
N GLN A 230 -6.31 -9.42 1.54
CA GLN A 230 -7.58 -8.72 1.40
C GLN A 230 -8.54 -9.50 0.50
N VAL A 231 -9.68 -9.94 1.03
CA VAL A 231 -10.67 -10.75 0.29
C VAL A 231 -11.48 -9.89 -0.69
N ASN A 232 -11.78 -8.64 -0.32
CA ASN A 232 -12.55 -7.75 -1.19
C ASN A 232 -11.71 -7.31 -2.40
N GLN A 233 -12.11 -7.71 -3.61
CA GLN A 233 -11.37 -7.45 -4.84
C GLN A 233 -11.27 -5.95 -5.18
N GLN A 234 -12.33 -5.17 -4.94
CA GLN A 234 -12.33 -3.73 -5.18
C GLN A 234 -11.34 -3.03 -4.26
N LEU A 235 -11.40 -3.31 -2.96
CA LEU A 235 -10.46 -2.75 -1.99
C LEU A 235 -9.02 -3.20 -2.28
N ARG A 236 -8.84 -4.45 -2.75
CA ARG A 236 -7.54 -4.96 -3.16
C ARG A 236 -6.95 -4.15 -4.32
N MET A 237 -7.76 -3.87 -5.34
CA MET A 237 -7.38 -3.05 -6.48
C MET A 237 -7.05 -1.61 -6.08
N ILE A 238 -7.89 -0.98 -5.24
CA ILE A 238 -7.66 0.39 -4.74
C ILE A 238 -6.34 0.46 -3.98
N THR A 239 -6.06 -0.50 -3.10
CA THR A 239 -4.83 -0.52 -2.32
C THR A 239 -3.59 -0.79 -3.18
N PHE A 240 -3.67 -1.65 -4.21
CA PHE A 240 -2.57 -1.79 -5.18
C PHE A 240 -2.33 -0.53 -6.01
N THR A 241 -3.41 0.20 -6.33
CA THR A 241 -3.29 1.50 -7.02
C THR A 241 -2.59 2.52 -6.14
N LEU A 242 -2.92 2.56 -4.83
CA LEU A 242 -2.21 3.39 -3.85
C LEU A 242 -0.73 3.01 -3.77
N LEU A 243 -0.42 1.72 -3.64
CA LEU A 243 0.95 1.22 -3.58
C LEU A 243 1.76 1.62 -4.82
N THR A 244 1.18 1.46 -6.01
CA THR A 244 1.81 1.84 -7.28
C THR A 244 2.07 3.34 -7.38
N ARG A 245 1.13 4.16 -6.90
CA ARG A 245 1.30 5.62 -6.83
C ARG A 245 2.42 6.01 -5.87
N LEU A 246 2.45 5.44 -4.66
CA LEU A 246 3.54 5.68 -3.71
C LEU A 246 4.90 5.29 -4.31
N LEU A 247 4.98 4.15 -4.99
CA LEU A 247 6.21 3.72 -5.68
C LEU A 247 6.66 4.71 -6.76
N CYS A 248 5.75 5.43 -7.42
CA CYS A 248 6.07 6.49 -8.39
C CYS A 248 6.53 7.81 -7.75
N LEU A 249 6.35 7.99 -6.43
CA LEU A 249 6.62 9.24 -5.71
C LEU A 249 7.92 9.19 -4.89
N ILE A 250 8.34 7.99 -4.48
CA ILE A 250 9.59 7.79 -3.74
C ILE A 250 10.82 7.90 -4.67
N PRO A 251 12.07 7.78 -4.20
CA PRO A 251 13.22 7.67 -5.09
C PRO A 251 13.24 6.34 -5.85
N GLU A 252 13.57 6.35 -7.15
CA GLU A 252 13.63 5.17 -8.02
C GLU A 252 14.44 4.02 -7.40
N LYS A 253 15.60 4.33 -6.82
CA LYS A 253 16.47 3.37 -6.14
C LYS A 253 15.72 2.60 -5.05
N VAL A 254 14.96 3.30 -4.20
CA VAL A 254 14.19 2.70 -3.10
C VAL A 254 13.03 1.85 -3.65
N ALA A 255 12.36 2.34 -4.70
CA ALA A 255 11.30 1.58 -5.36
C ALA A 255 11.80 0.26 -5.96
N PHE A 256 12.94 0.30 -6.67
CA PHE A 256 13.53 -0.88 -7.27
C PHE A 256 14.05 -1.87 -6.23
N GLU A 257 14.72 -1.39 -5.17
CA GLU A 257 15.15 -2.25 -4.06
C GLU A 257 13.97 -2.95 -3.40
N PHE A 258 12.88 -2.23 -3.10
CA PHE A 258 11.66 -2.85 -2.55
C PHE A 258 11.12 -3.96 -3.47
N ILE A 259 11.05 -3.70 -4.79
CA ILE A 259 10.60 -4.70 -5.77
C ILE A 259 11.47 -5.95 -5.70
N LEU A 260 12.79 -5.76 -5.73
CA LEU A 260 13.75 -6.84 -5.71
C LEU A 260 13.72 -7.63 -4.39
N ASP A 261 13.60 -6.94 -3.27
CA ASP A 261 13.49 -7.51 -1.93
C ASP A 261 12.26 -8.43 -1.85
N VAL A 262 11.11 -7.99 -2.38
CA VAL A 262 9.90 -8.82 -2.43
C VAL A 262 10.09 -10.06 -3.31
N LEU A 263 10.67 -9.91 -4.51
CA LEU A 263 10.89 -11.03 -5.43
C LEU A 263 11.82 -12.10 -4.83
N LYS A 264 12.85 -11.68 -4.11
CA LYS A 264 13.82 -12.57 -3.46
C LYS A 264 13.27 -13.21 -2.19
N THR A 265 12.66 -12.42 -1.30
CA THR A 265 12.44 -12.84 0.09
C THR A 265 10.99 -13.18 0.43
N SER A 266 10.01 -12.69 -0.33
CA SER A 266 8.61 -12.87 0.06
C SER A 266 8.16 -14.33 -0.07
N PRO A 267 7.58 -14.93 0.97
CA PRO A 267 7.03 -16.29 0.87
C PRO A 267 5.67 -16.32 0.18
N LEU A 268 5.07 -15.15 -0.10
CA LEU A 268 3.73 -15.03 -0.69
C LEU A 268 3.83 -14.91 -2.21
N PRO A 269 3.36 -15.91 -2.99
CA PRO A 269 3.45 -15.83 -4.45
C PRO A 269 2.65 -14.67 -5.02
N LEU A 270 1.48 -14.38 -4.44
CA LEU A 270 0.66 -13.23 -4.85
C LEU A 270 1.42 -11.91 -4.68
N ALA A 271 2.26 -11.77 -3.65
CA ALA A 271 3.09 -10.58 -3.47
C ALA A 271 4.12 -10.48 -4.59
N LYS A 272 4.84 -11.57 -4.89
CA LYS A 272 5.80 -11.61 -6.01
C LYS A 272 5.13 -11.25 -7.34
N THR A 273 4.03 -11.92 -7.68
CA THR A 273 3.27 -11.65 -8.93
C THR A 273 2.81 -10.20 -9.00
N SER A 274 2.25 -9.66 -7.92
CA SER A 274 1.71 -8.29 -7.91
C SER A 274 2.80 -7.25 -8.09
N VAL A 275 3.92 -7.39 -7.37
CA VAL A 275 5.04 -6.44 -7.44
C VAL A 275 5.78 -6.56 -8.76
N LEU A 276 5.80 -7.75 -9.37
CA LEU A 276 6.30 -7.98 -10.71
C LEU A 276 5.42 -7.27 -11.76
N CYS A 277 4.09 -7.32 -11.65
CA CYS A 277 3.20 -6.52 -12.49
C CYS A 277 3.42 -5.01 -12.31
N VAL A 278 3.62 -4.54 -11.07
CA VAL A 278 3.95 -3.13 -10.83
C VAL A 278 5.29 -2.76 -11.46
N PHE A 279 6.32 -3.61 -11.34
CA PHE A 279 7.61 -3.39 -11.99
C PHE A 279 7.48 -3.24 -13.51
N LYS A 280 6.66 -4.09 -14.15
CA LYS A 280 6.34 -3.97 -15.58
C LYS A 280 5.80 -2.59 -15.91
N ASP A 281 4.83 -2.11 -15.15
CA ASP A 281 4.15 -0.84 -15.41
C ASP A 281 5.07 0.37 -15.17
N LEU A 282 5.95 0.30 -14.15
CA LEU A 282 6.95 1.33 -13.86
C LEU A 282 8.11 1.37 -14.88
N SER A 283 8.40 0.23 -15.51
CA SER A 283 9.47 0.08 -16.50
C SER A 283 8.99 0.23 -17.95
N ARG A 284 7.67 0.19 -18.20
CA ARG A 284 7.09 0.35 -19.54
C ARG A 284 7.22 1.79 -20.02
N ARG A 285 7.50 1.94 -21.31
CA ARG A 285 7.51 3.23 -22.00
C ARG A 285 6.15 3.88 -21.88
N ARG A 286 6.05 5.04 -21.21
CA ARG A 286 4.87 5.92 -21.32
C ARG A 286 4.85 6.53 -22.71
N ILE A 287 4.23 5.83 -23.66
CA ILE A 287 3.90 6.40 -24.96
C ILE A 287 2.53 7.05 -24.79
N SER A 288 2.44 8.37 -25.01
CA SER A 288 1.19 9.14 -25.05
C SER A 288 0.28 8.77 -26.25
N THR A 289 0.42 7.60 -26.85
CA THR A 289 -0.36 7.21 -28.02
C THR A 289 -0.71 5.74 -27.96
N LYS A 290 -2.02 5.49 -27.80
CA LYS A 290 -2.79 4.35 -28.32
C LYS A 290 -1.97 3.06 -28.51
N ASP A 291 -1.71 2.34 -27.42
CA ASP A 291 -1.36 0.92 -27.50
C ASP A 291 -2.67 0.13 -27.30
N ASN A 292 -3.04 -0.72 -28.25
CA ASN A 292 -4.29 -1.51 -28.25
C ASN A 292 -4.25 -2.64 -27.20
N ASP A 293 -4.19 -2.32 -25.91
CA ASP A 293 -4.20 -3.31 -24.83
C ASP A 293 -5.33 -2.94 -23.84
N SER A 294 -6.52 -3.51 -24.08
CA SER A 294 -7.80 -3.03 -23.51
C SER A 294 -7.87 -3.03 -21.98
N GLU A 295 -7.07 -3.85 -21.28
CA GLU A 295 -7.02 -3.86 -19.81
C GLU A 295 -6.08 -2.80 -19.23
N THR A 296 -5.00 -2.45 -19.93
CA THR A 296 -4.01 -1.48 -19.45
C THR A 296 -4.47 -0.06 -19.74
N ASP A 297 -5.15 0.14 -20.88
CA ASP A 297 -5.79 1.41 -21.23
C ASP A 297 -6.82 1.83 -20.19
N LEU A 298 -7.58 0.88 -19.61
CA LEU A 298 -8.56 1.19 -18.56
C LEU A 298 -7.90 1.68 -17.26
N ILE A 299 -6.70 1.21 -16.93
CA ILE A 299 -5.98 1.65 -15.73
C ILE A 299 -5.28 2.99 -16.00
N VAL A 300 -4.67 3.17 -17.16
CA VAL A 300 -3.95 4.40 -17.55
C VAL A 300 -4.92 5.55 -17.84
N GLU A 301 -6.05 5.28 -18.48
CA GLU A 301 -7.12 6.25 -18.70
C GLU A 301 -7.79 6.64 -17.37
N LYS A 302 -7.98 5.70 -16.44
CA LYS A 302 -8.42 6.03 -15.08
C LYS A 302 -7.36 6.85 -14.33
N LEU A 303 -6.08 6.50 -14.43
CA LEU A 303 -4.98 7.21 -13.76
C LEU A 303 -4.75 8.64 -14.28
N SER A 304 -5.00 8.88 -15.57
CA SER A 304 -4.85 10.20 -16.22
C SER A 304 -6.10 11.07 -16.11
N LYS A 305 -7.30 10.49 -15.95
CA LYS A 305 -8.54 11.22 -15.64
C LYS A 305 -8.64 11.69 -14.19
N LEU A 306 -7.73 11.23 -13.33
CA LEU A 306 -7.58 11.71 -11.96
C LEU A 306 -7.01 13.13 -12.01
N LYS A 307 -7.88 14.14 -11.79
CA LYS A 307 -7.50 15.55 -11.70
C LYS A 307 -6.49 15.74 -10.55
N VAL A 308 -5.21 15.67 -10.88
CA VAL A 308 -4.15 16.38 -10.17
C VAL A 308 -4.12 17.77 -10.81
N ASN A 309 -4.10 18.83 -10.00
CA ASN A 309 -4.06 20.21 -10.49
C ASN A 309 -2.74 20.44 -11.26
N ASP A 310 -2.71 20.12 -12.55
CA ASP A 310 -1.70 20.57 -13.49
C ASP A 310 -2.38 21.46 -14.53
N SER A 311 -2.42 22.74 -14.22
CA SER A 311 -2.46 23.77 -15.25
C SER A 311 -1.03 24.09 -15.62
N ASP A 312 -0.42 23.33 -16.54
CA ASP A 312 0.65 23.89 -17.38
C ASP A 312 0.97 23.09 -18.65
N LYS A 313 1.42 23.85 -19.63
CA LYS A 313 1.44 23.57 -21.07
C LYS A 313 2.24 22.33 -21.45
N ALA A 314 1.62 21.48 -22.27
CA ALA A 314 2.28 20.38 -22.94
C ALA A 314 3.36 20.89 -23.92
N GLN A 315 4.63 20.81 -23.51
CA GLN A 315 5.76 20.75 -24.43
C GLN A 315 6.17 19.28 -24.63
N GLN A 316 6.30 18.89 -25.89
CA GLN A 316 6.78 17.59 -26.33
C GLN A 316 8.20 17.29 -25.80
N SER A 317 8.45 15.99 -25.63
CA SER A 317 9.77 15.34 -25.53
C SER A 317 10.44 15.28 -24.15
N ASN A 318 10.10 14.24 -23.38
CA ASN A 318 11.10 13.23 -22.97
C ASN A 318 10.38 11.94 -22.54
N ILE A 319 10.76 10.83 -23.13
CA ILE A 319 10.27 9.49 -22.77
C ILE A 319 10.72 9.21 -21.33
N ARG A 320 9.80 9.22 -20.37
CA ARG A 320 10.12 8.98 -18.96
C ARG A 320 9.56 7.62 -18.53
N HIS A 321 10.41 6.59 -18.58
CA HIS A 321 10.25 5.43 -17.71
C HIS A 321 10.47 5.89 -16.27
N TYR A 322 9.69 5.36 -15.32
CA TYR A 322 9.95 5.68 -13.92
C TYR A 322 11.14 4.88 -13.41
N ILE A 323 11.16 3.56 -13.67
CA ILE A 323 12.35 2.73 -13.47
C ILE A 323 13.15 2.70 -14.78
N GLN A 324 14.38 3.19 -14.75
CA GLN A 324 15.29 3.10 -15.87
C GLN A 324 16.01 1.76 -15.82
N LEU A 325 15.73 0.89 -16.79
CA LEU A 325 16.36 -0.43 -16.88
C LEU A 325 17.83 -0.28 -17.32
N ASP A 326 18.75 -0.52 -16.40
CA ASP A 326 20.17 -0.70 -16.68
C ASP A 326 20.55 -2.19 -16.60
N SER A 327 21.75 -2.54 -17.07
CA SER A 327 22.24 -3.93 -17.07
C SER A 327 22.21 -4.58 -15.68
N SER A 328 22.46 -3.80 -14.61
CA SER A 328 22.46 -4.33 -13.24
C SER A 328 21.04 -4.69 -12.79
N LYS A 329 20.06 -3.81 -13.03
CA LYS A 329 18.66 -4.04 -12.68
C LYS A 329 18.07 -5.21 -13.47
N MET A 330 18.37 -5.29 -14.77
CA MET A 330 17.95 -6.40 -15.62
C MET A 330 18.49 -7.74 -15.11
N LYS A 331 19.79 -7.81 -14.79
CA LYS A 331 20.42 -9.01 -14.21
C LYS A 331 19.78 -9.42 -12.90
N ALA A 332 19.55 -8.47 -12.00
CA ALA A 332 18.94 -8.76 -10.70
C ALA A 332 17.54 -9.39 -10.81
N VAL A 333 16.69 -8.89 -11.72
CA VAL A 333 15.36 -9.46 -11.99
C VAL A 333 15.46 -10.80 -12.72
N HIS A 334 16.41 -10.91 -13.65
CA HIS A 334 16.70 -12.14 -14.39
C HIS A 334 17.09 -13.29 -13.45
N ASP A 335 17.96 -13.04 -12.46
CA ASP A 335 18.37 -14.04 -11.48
C ASP A 335 17.17 -14.58 -10.67
N CYS A 336 16.24 -13.69 -10.30
CA CYS A 336 14.99 -14.11 -9.66
C CYS A 336 14.09 -14.95 -10.58
N CYS A 337 14.08 -14.66 -11.88
CA CYS A 337 13.38 -15.48 -12.87
C CYS A 337 14.02 -16.86 -13.01
N LEU A 338 15.35 -16.96 -13.10
CA LEU A 338 16.05 -18.24 -13.19
C LEU A 338 15.75 -19.13 -11.98
N GLN A 339 15.72 -18.57 -10.77
CA GLN A 339 15.29 -19.32 -9.59
C GLN A 339 13.83 -19.79 -9.73
N THR A 340 12.93 -18.92 -10.17
CA THR A 340 11.52 -19.27 -10.40
C THR A 340 11.36 -20.38 -11.44
N ILE A 341 12.17 -20.39 -12.49
CA ILE A 341 12.20 -21.47 -13.50
C ILE A 341 12.63 -22.77 -12.83
N GLN A 342 13.68 -22.77 -12.01
CA GLN A 342 14.09 -23.99 -11.31
C GLN A 342 12.96 -24.54 -10.44
N ASP A 343 12.32 -23.67 -9.65
CA ASP A 343 11.25 -24.06 -8.73
C ASP A 343 10.00 -24.59 -9.48
N SER A 344 9.65 -23.97 -10.62
CA SER A 344 8.43 -24.28 -11.40
C SER A 344 8.47 -25.62 -12.14
N PHE A 345 9.66 -26.19 -12.35
CA PHE A 345 9.85 -27.46 -13.06
C PHE A 345 10.28 -28.59 -12.11
N THR A 346 10.12 -28.41 -10.80
CA THR A 346 10.29 -29.49 -9.81
C THR A 346 9.06 -30.39 -9.72
N ALA A 347 9.22 -31.61 -9.21
CA ALA A 347 8.10 -32.55 -9.02
C ALA A 347 7.02 -32.01 -8.05
N ASP A 348 7.43 -31.15 -7.10
CA ASP A 348 6.57 -30.54 -6.09
C ASP A 348 6.14 -29.10 -6.45
N ALA A 349 6.30 -28.70 -7.73
CA ALA A 349 6.02 -27.35 -8.17
C ALA A 349 4.58 -26.93 -7.85
N LYS A 350 4.43 -25.80 -7.15
CA LYS A 350 3.11 -25.28 -6.81
C LYS A 350 2.52 -24.57 -8.01
N LYS A 351 1.20 -24.60 -8.13
CA LYS A 351 0.44 -23.79 -9.12
C LYS A 351 0.84 -22.31 -9.07
N SER A 352 1.18 -21.81 -7.88
CA SER A 352 1.63 -20.43 -7.68
C SER A 352 2.97 -20.12 -8.35
N ASP A 353 3.89 -21.08 -8.40
CA ASP A 353 5.24 -20.90 -8.95
C ASP A 353 5.14 -20.83 -10.48
N ILE A 354 4.28 -21.68 -11.06
CA ILE A 354 3.91 -21.66 -12.48
C ILE A 354 3.27 -20.32 -12.88
N LEU A 355 2.34 -19.79 -12.05
CA LEU A 355 1.73 -18.48 -12.31
C LEU A 355 2.76 -17.35 -12.24
N LEU A 356 3.73 -17.44 -11.32
CA LEU A 356 4.83 -16.48 -11.24
C LEU A 356 5.73 -16.55 -12.47
N LEU A 357 6.09 -17.75 -12.93
CA LEU A 357 6.85 -17.95 -14.18
C LEU A 357 6.13 -17.34 -15.39
N LEU A 358 4.83 -17.62 -15.55
CA LEU A 358 4.01 -17.03 -16.61
C LEU A 358 3.94 -15.50 -16.54
N THR A 359 4.07 -14.93 -15.34
CA THR A 359 4.12 -13.49 -15.14
C THR A 359 5.48 -12.93 -15.60
N TYR A 360 6.59 -13.60 -15.27
CA TYR A 360 7.91 -13.24 -15.80
C TYR A 360 7.94 -13.26 -17.33
N LEU A 361 7.44 -14.34 -17.95
CA LEU A 361 7.37 -14.46 -19.41
C LEU A 361 6.57 -13.31 -20.03
N ASN A 362 5.42 -12.97 -19.46
CA ASN A 362 4.63 -11.82 -19.91
C ASN A 362 5.42 -10.50 -19.86
N ILE A 363 6.20 -10.29 -18.80
CA ILE A 363 7.00 -9.06 -18.66
C ILE A 363 8.10 -9.02 -19.69
N PHE A 364 8.81 -10.13 -19.90
CA PHE A 364 9.85 -10.18 -20.91
C PHE A 364 9.29 -9.96 -22.32
N ILE A 365 8.12 -10.51 -22.65
CA ILE A 365 7.44 -10.23 -23.92
C ILE A 365 7.13 -8.73 -24.05
N VAL A 366 6.63 -8.08 -23.00
CA VAL A 366 6.28 -6.65 -23.01
C VAL A 366 7.53 -5.76 -23.10
N LEU A 367 8.61 -6.12 -22.39
CA LEU A 367 9.83 -5.34 -22.28
C LEU A 367 10.95 -5.77 -23.25
N LYS A 368 10.69 -6.72 -24.16
CA LYS A 368 11.71 -7.35 -25.02
C LYS A 368 12.59 -6.38 -25.82
N LYS A 369 12.04 -5.23 -26.23
CA LYS A 369 12.77 -4.20 -26.99
C LYS A 369 13.75 -3.39 -26.14
N THR A 370 13.52 -3.34 -24.83
CA THR A 370 14.34 -2.59 -23.86
C THR A 370 15.21 -3.50 -23.01
N TRP A 371 14.97 -4.81 -23.04
CA TRP A 371 15.69 -5.79 -22.24
C TRP A 371 16.92 -6.31 -22.96
N ASP A 372 17.90 -6.78 -22.19
CA ASP A 372 19.11 -7.41 -22.72
C ASP A 372 18.78 -8.72 -23.44
N GLU A 373 19.08 -8.80 -24.75
CA GLU A 373 18.74 -9.95 -25.59
C GLU A 373 19.45 -11.24 -25.15
N ASP A 374 20.67 -11.16 -24.64
CA ASP A 374 21.43 -12.35 -24.22
C ASP A 374 20.83 -12.94 -22.95
N LEU A 375 20.39 -12.10 -22.01
CA LEU A 375 19.63 -12.55 -20.84
C LEU A 375 18.32 -13.24 -21.25
N LEU A 376 17.58 -12.69 -22.23
CA LEU A 376 16.33 -13.32 -22.68
C LEU A 376 16.58 -14.67 -23.36
N LYS A 377 17.65 -14.82 -24.15
CA LYS A 377 18.02 -16.11 -24.75
C LYS A 377 18.33 -17.17 -23.68
N ILE A 378 19.00 -16.77 -22.59
CA ILE A 378 19.26 -17.67 -21.45
C ILE A 378 17.95 -18.15 -20.83
N VAL A 379 16.97 -17.26 -20.62
CA VAL A 379 15.63 -17.62 -20.14
C VAL A 379 14.96 -18.64 -21.07
N CYS A 380 14.88 -18.33 -22.38
CA CYS A 380 14.23 -19.21 -23.36
C CYS A 380 14.86 -20.60 -23.39
N SER A 381 16.18 -20.67 -23.51
CA SER A 381 16.94 -21.93 -23.54
C SER A 381 16.75 -22.76 -22.27
N LYS A 382 16.68 -22.11 -21.10
CA LYS A 382 16.47 -22.81 -19.83
C LYS A 382 15.06 -23.40 -19.75
N ILE A 383 14.06 -22.67 -20.23
CA ILE A 383 12.67 -23.14 -20.29
C ILE A 383 12.56 -24.30 -21.29
N ASP A 384 13.13 -24.18 -22.49
CA ASP A 384 13.13 -25.25 -23.51
C ASP A 384 13.81 -26.52 -23.00
N SER A 385 14.93 -26.38 -22.29
CA SER A 385 15.62 -27.51 -21.67
C SER A 385 14.74 -28.21 -20.62
N ASN A 386 14.04 -27.45 -19.79
CA ASN A 386 13.19 -28.01 -18.75
C ASN A 386 11.88 -28.61 -19.30
N LEU A 387 11.29 -28.01 -20.34
CA LEU A 387 10.10 -28.53 -21.02
C LEU A 387 10.35 -29.89 -21.67
N LYS A 388 11.57 -30.17 -22.16
CA LYS A 388 11.96 -31.48 -22.69
C LYS A 388 11.98 -32.58 -21.63
N SER A 389 12.20 -32.21 -20.37
CA SER A 389 12.29 -33.16 -19.24
C SER A 389 10.97 -33.42 -18.53
N VAL A 390 9.89 -32.73 -18.91
CA VAL A 390 8.59 -32.80 -18.25
C VAL A 390 7.51 -33.28 -19.20
N GLU A 391 6.72 -34.26 -18.76
CA GLU A 391 5.56 -34.73 -19.52
C GLU A 391 4.47 -33.63 -19.56
N PRO A 392 3.90 -33.31 -20.75
CA PRO A 392 2.92 -32.23 -20.90
C PRO A 392 1.72 -32.31 -19.95
N ASP A 393 1.25 -33.53 -19.66
CA ASP A 393 0.07 -33.76 -18.82
C ASP A 393 0.34 -33.55 -17.32
N LYS A 394 1.62 -33.52 -16.90
CA LYS A 394 2.02 -33.37 -15.49
C LYS A 394 2.25 -31.92 -15.08
N LEU A 395 2.37 -30.99 -16.04
CA LEU A 395 2.63 -29.58 -15.76
C LEU A 395 1.37 -28.72 -15.98
N PRO A 396 0.78 -28.11 -14.93
CA PRO A 396 -0.30 -27.16 -15.10
C PRO A 396 0.09 -26.03 -16.06
N LYS A 397 -0.83 -25.64 -16.95
CA LYS A 397 -0.62 -24.57 -17.93
C LYS A 397 0.58 -24.76 -18.86
N TYR A 398 1.02 -26.01 -19.09
CA TYR A 398 2.11 -26.35 -20.02
C TYR A 398 2.02 -25.60 -21.34
N LYS A 399 0.85 -25.64 -22.00
CA LYS A 399 0.62 -24.96 -23.27
C LYS A 399 0.84 -23.45 -23.19
N GLU A 400 0.35 -22.78 -22.14
CA GLU A 400 0.57 -21.33 -21.97
C GLU A 400 2.05 -20.99 -21.78
N ILE A 401 2.84 -21.88 -21.16
CA ILE A 401 4.29 -21.69 -21.00
C ILE A 401 4.98 -21.83 -22.35
N VAL A 402 4.64 -22.87 -23.13
CA VAL A 402 5.16 -23.11 -24.48
C VAL A 402 4.84 -21.91 -25.38
N ASP A 403 3.57 -21.54 -25.52
CA ASP A 403 3.11 -20.46 -26.41
C ASP A 403 3.84 -19.13 -26.10
N LYS A 404 4.06 -18.82 -24.81
CA LYS A 404 4.78 -17.60 -24.41
C LYS A 404 6.28 -17.70 -24.63
N ASN A 405 6.89 -18.86 -24.41
CA ASN A 405 8.31 -19.06 -24.67
C ASN A 405 8.60 -18.98 -26.18
N GLU A 406 7.74 -19.57 -27.01
CA GLU A 406 7.78 -19.45 -28.47
C GLU A 406 7.62 -17.99 -28.90
N SER A 407 6.63 -17.25 -28.37
CA SER A 407 6.47 -15.82 -28.68
C SER A 407 7.70 -14.97 -28.34
N LEU A 408 8.44 -15.34 -27.29
CA LEU A 408 9.70 -14.69 -26.93
C LEU A 408 10.84 -15.13 -27.87
N ASN A 409 10.87 -16.40 -28.28
CA ASN A 409 11.84 -16.94 -29.25
C ASN A 409 11.67 -16.35 -30.66
N ASP A 410 10.42 -16.16 -31.12
CA ASP A 410 10.08 -15.57 -32.42
C ASP A 410 10.65 -14.16 -32.60
N TYR A 411 10.80 -13.44 -31.48
CA TYR A 411 11.46 -12.13 -31.49
C TYR A 411 12.92 -12.21 -31.95
N PHE A 412 13.65 -13.29 -31.66
CA PHE A 412 15.04 -13.47 -32.07
C PHE A 412 15.19 -14.00 -33.50
N THR A 413 14.21 -14.78 -33.97
CA THR A 413 14.26 -15.42 -35.30
C THR A 413 13.74 -14.52 -36.42
N GLY A 414 13.14 -13.37 -36.08
CA GLY A 414 12.71 -12.36 -37.04
C GLY A 414 11.49 -12.75 -37.89
N ILE A 415 10.79 -13.82 -37.50
CA ILE A 415 9.56 -14.26 -38.17
C ILE A 415 8.43 -13.35 -37.68
N LYS A 416 7.99 -12.44 -38.56
CA LYS A 416 6.83 -11.57 -38.38
C LYS A 416 5.56 -12.23 -38.88
#